data_AF-A0A4Q7DR49-F1
#
_entry.id   AF-A0A4Q7DR49-F1
#
_cell.length_a   1.000
_cell.length_b   1.000
_cell.length_c   1.000
_cell.angle_alpha   90.00
_cell.angle_beta   90.00
_cell.angle_gamma   90.00
#
_symmetry.space_group_name_H-M   'P 1'
#
loop_
_entity.id
_entity.type
_entity.pdbx_description
1 polymer ?
#
loop_
_entity_poly.entity_id
_entity_poly.type
_entity_poly.pdbx_seq_one_letter_code
_entity_poly.pdbx_strand_id
1 'polypeptide(L)'
;MKLPVGVSDFREIVREEYVFTDKTLLIKEVLEDGAKVILITRPRRFGKTLNLSMLYYFLDHSQPKDENLFEKLNIGQDRAFCEEHQHKYPVIFISFKDVKQSTYRGAYDNIVVLVREVYSSHRYLLQSDCLNEDEKARFVELLNERGRKSHIASAIKQLCIYIQRHCGKNPIILIDEYDTPIQEAYLHKYYEKMVELMRSMLGQALKDNSYLTKAVVTGITRISQESLFSGLNNIEVYSLLREDYGQYFGFTEDEVLKLLEETKQAVSLDAIKEWYNGYQIGKHILYNPWSIIKCLKNHGKLETYWVKTSGNELIEELLKEAKPEVRKEFEELLQGKVITQVLSENLVFPDIKKKPEAL
;
A
#
# COMPACT_ATOMS: atom_id res chain seq x y z
N MET A 1 -23.91 -0.65 16.02
CA MET A 1 -23.11 -0.70 14.77
C MET A 1 -21.74 -0.11 15.07
N LYS A 2 -20.65 -0.87 14.87
CA LYS A 2 -19.28 -0.40 15.14
C LYS A 2 -18.68 0.19 13.87
N LEU A 3 -18.15 1.42 13.93
CA LEU A 3 -17.48 2.06 12.80
C LEU A 3 -15.95 1.87 12.89
N PRO A 4 -15.27 1.43 11.81
CA PRO A 4 -13.84 1.10 11.84
C PRO A 4 -12.97 2.35 11.81
N VAL A 5 -12.82 3.03 12.95
CA VAL A 5 -11.93 4.19 13.06
C VAL A 5 -10.52 3.76 13.43
N GLY A 6 -9.63 3.75 12.43
CA GLY A 6 -8.22 3.40 12.61
C GLY A 6 -7.94 1.90 12.57
N VAL A 7 -8.97 1.08 12.28
CA VAL A 7 -8.82 -0.36 12.05
C VAL A 7 -8.38 -0.56 10.59
N SER A 8 -7.30 -1.32 10.40
CA SER A 8 -6.74 -1.62 9.07
C SER A 8 -6.50 -3.12 8.85
N ASP A 9 -6.85 -3.95 9.84
CA ASP A 9 -6.81 -5.40 9.75
C ASP A 9 -8.19 -5.92 9.31
N PHE A 10 -8.23 -6.59 8.15
CA PHE A 10 -9.49 -7.09 7.59
C PHE A 10 -10.15 -8.15 8.51
N ARG A 11 -9.36 -9.04 9.11
CA ARG A 11 -9.89 -10.05 10.03
C ARG A 11 -10.53 -9.41 11.27
N GLU A 12 -9.93 -8.37 11.83
CA GLU A 12 -10.53 -7.58 12.91
C GLU A 12 -11.86 -6.96 12.46
N ILE A 13 -11.92 -6.36 11.27
CA ILE A 13 -13.17 -5.79 10.73
C ILE A 13 -14.31 -6.83 10.71
N VAL A 14 -14.03 -8.03 10.19
CA VAL A 14 -15.04 -9.10 10.07
C VAL A 14 -15.41 -9.67 11.44
N ARG A 15 -14.43 -10.00 12.29
CA ARG A 15 -14.67 -10.65 13.59
C ARG A 15 -15.40 -9.77 14.58
N GLU A 16 -15.07 -8.48 14.60
CA GLU A 16 -15.65 -7.53 15.52
C GLU A 16 -16.95 -6.91 15.00
N GLU A 17 -17.42 -7.36 13.82
CA GLU A 17 -18.64 -6.91 13.13
C GLU A 17 -18.65 -5.39 12.92
N TYR A 18 -17.52 -4.85 12.44
CA TYR A 18 -17.46 -3.47 11.99
C TYR A 18 -18.24 -3.29 10.69
N VAL A 19 -18.77 -2.08 10.48
CA VAL A 19 -19.32 -1.67 9.19
C VAL A 19 -18.23 -1.82 8.13
N PHE A 20 -18.53 -2.56 7.09
CA PHE A 20 -17.60 -2.89 6.01
C PHE A 20 -18.30 -2.77 4.66
N THR A 21 -17.73 -1.97 3.78
CA THR A 21 -18.12 -1.93 2.38
C THR A 21 -17.35 -3.02 1.64
N ASP A 22 -18.08 -3.99 1.08
CA ASP A 22 -17.47 -5.17 0.48
C ASP A 22 -16.72 -4.86 -0.82
N LYS A 23 -15.39 -4.88 -0.73
CA LYS A 23 -14.45 -4.72 -1.86
C LYS A 23 -13.73 -6.03 -2.21
N THR A 24 -14.23 -7.18 -1.77
CA THR A 24 -13.50 -8.46 -1.87
C THR A 24 -13.24 -8.94 -3.29
N LEU A 25 -13.98 -8.45 -4.29
CA LEU A 25 -13.71 -8.74 -5.70
C LEU A 25 -12.34 -8.20 -6.17
N LEU A 26 -11.71 -7.29 -5.41
CA LEU A 26 -10.31 -6.92 -5.59
C LEU A 26 -9.38 -8.14 -5.65
N ILE A 27 -9.67 -9.18 -4.85
CA ILE A 27 -8.87 -10.41 -4.81
C ILE A 27 -8.84 -11.08 -6.18
N LYS A 28 -10.01 -11.15 -6.82
CA LYS A 28 -10.18 -11.74 -8.14
C LYS A 28 -9.46 -10.90 -9.20
N GLU A 29 -9.67 -9.59 -9.18
CA GLU A 29 -9.01 -8.67 -10.12
C GLU A 29 -7.48 -8.76 -10.02
N VAL A 30 -6.92 -8.81 -8.80
CA VAL A 30 -5.48 -8.99 -8.59
C VAL A 30 -4.96 -10.31 -9.15
N LEU A 31 -5.67 -11.42 -8.93
CA LEU A 31 -5.18 -12.75 -9.35
C LEU A 31 -5.34 -12.98 -10.87
N GLU A 32 -6.37 -12.43 -11.48
CA GLU A 32 -6.64 -12.55 -12.93
C GLU A 32 -5.82 -11.57 -13.78
N ASP A 33 -5.30 -10.50 -13.19
CA ASP A 33 -4.43 -9.54 -13.87
C ASP A 33 -3.17 -10.24 -14.44
N GLY A 34 -2.84 -9.95 -15.69
CA GLY A 34 -1.69 -10.56 -16.38
C GLY A 34 -0.32 -10.08 -15.86
N ALA A 35 -0.26 -8.94 -15.17
CA ALA A 35 0.97 -8.38 -14.63
C ALA A 35 1.45 -9.17 -13.42
N LYS A 36 2.73 -9.57 -13.42
CA LYS A 36 3.32 -10.30 -12.28
C LYS A 36 3.56 -9.41 -11.06
N VAL A 37 3.89 -8.14 -11.31
CA VAL A 37 4.14 -7.12 -10.27
C VAL A 37 3.21 -5.95 -10.54
N ILE A 38 2.35 -5.68 -9.57
CA ILE A 38 1.33 -4.63 -9.62
C ILE A 38 1.72 -3.56 -8.61
N LEU A 39 1.74 -2.30 -9.03
CA LEU A 39 1.85 -1.14 -8.16
C LEU A 39 0.54 -0.34 -8.20
N ILE A 40 -0.16 -0.26 -7.08
CA ILE A 40 -1.37 0.55 -6.92
C ILE A 40 -1.04 1.78 -6.08
N THR A 41 -1.18 2.97 -6.66
CA THR A 41 -1.00 4.24 -5.93
C THR A 41 -2.34 4.90 -5.66
N ARG A 42 -2.61 5.20 -4.39
CA ARG A 42 -3.84 5.86 -3.94
C ARG A 42 -3.53 6.83 -2.80
N PRO A 43 -4.32 7.89 -2.59
CA PRO A 43 -4.06 8.86 -1.54
C PRO A 43 -4.06 8.21 -0.14
N ARG A 44 -3.61 8.95 0.87
CA ARG A 44 -3.58 8.47 2.27
C ARG A 44 -4.98 8.03 2.73
N ARG A 45 -5.09 7.03 3.60
CA ARG A 45 -6.39 6.55 4.12
C ARG A 45 -7.42 6.06 3.08
N PHE A 46 -7.03 5.74 1.84
CA PHE A 46 -7.92 5.12 0.83
C PHE A 46 -8.05 3.59 0.94
N GLY A 47 -7.78 3.02 2.11
CA GLY A 47 -7.97 1.57 2.35
C GLY A 47 -6.84 0.65 1.86
N LYS A 48 -5.67 1.17 1.50
CA LYS A 48 -4.55 0.37 0.98
C LYS A 48 -4.13 -0.78 1.89
N THR A 49 -3.79 -0.47 3.15
CA THR A 49 -3.41 -1.47 4.16
C THR A 49 -4.52 -2.48 4.42
N LEU A 50 -5.78 -2.04 4.45
CA LEU A 50 -6.94 -2.91 4.63
C LEU A 50 -7.09 -3.90 3.47
N ASN A 51 -6.94 -3.42 2.24
CA ASN A 51 -7.01 -4.26 1.05
C ASN A 51 -5.85 -5.26 0.99
N LEU A 52 -4.64 -4.87 1.38
CA LEU A 52 -3.52 -5.80 1.48
C LEU A 52 -3.72 -6.83 2.60
N SER A 53 -4.25 -6.46 3.76
CA SER A 53 -4.55 -7.44 4.83
C SER A 53 -5.65 -8.41 4.39
N MET A 54 -6.66 -7.94 3.64
CA MET A 54 -7.67 -8.79 3.02
C MET A 54 -7.05 -9.81 2.04
N LEU A 55 -6.15 -9.38 1.15
CA LEU A 55 -5.40 -10.28 0.27
C LEU A 55 -4.58 -11.30 1.06
N TYR A 56 -3.89 -10.85 2.11
CA TYR A 56 -3.11 -11.73 2.99
C TYR A 56 -3.98 -12.84 3.59
N TYR A 57 -5.12 -12.48 4.20
CA TYR A 57 -6.01 -13.46 4.82
C TYR A 57 -6.67 -14.41 3.80
N PHE A 58 -6.93 -13.95 2.57
CA PHE A 58 -7.49 -14.82 1.54
C PHE A 58 -6.46 -15.81 0.98
N LEU A 59 -5.22 -15.35 0.75
CA LEU A 59 -4.23 -16.10 -0.03
C LEU A 59 -3.35 -17.02 0.81
N ASP A 60 -2.97 -16.58 2.00
CA ASP A 60 -1.94 -17.24 2.79
C ASP A 60 -2.39 -18.61 3.30
N HIS A 61 -1.64 -19.65 2.94
CA HIS A 61 -1.91 -21.03 3.33
C HIS A 61 -1.75 -21.28 4.83
N SER A 62 -1.05 -20.38 5.54
CA SER A 62 -0.86 -20.49 6.99
C SER A 62 -2.07 -20.03 7.79
N GLN A 63 -3.06 -19.39 7.14
CA GLN A 63 -4.24 -18.86 7.82
C GLN A 63 -5.20 -19.97 8.28
N PRO A 64 -5.89 -19.77 9.42
CA PRO A 64 -6.87 -20.72 9.90
C PRO A 64 -8.07 -20.81 8.95
N LYS A 65 -8.38 -22.03 8.48
CA LYS A 65 -9.42 -22.27 7.46
C LYS A 65 -10.85 -22.22 8.01
N ASP A 66 -11.00 -22.32 9.31
CA ASP A 66 -12.26 -22.36 10.05
C ASP A 66 -12.86 -20.96 10.31
N GLU A 67 -12.12 -19.89 10.03
CA GLU A 67 -12.57 -18.52 10.34
C GLU A 67 -13.66 -17.97 9.41
N ASN A 68 -14.02 -18.67 8.31
CA ASN A 68 -15.09 -18.30 7.36
C ASN A 68 -15.15 -16.80 6.99
N LEU A 69 -14.00 -16.12 6.93
CA LEU A 69 -13.91 -14.65 6.79
C LEU A 69 -14.56 -14.11 5.52
N PHE A 70 -14.67 -14.94 4.48
CA PHE A 70 -15.10 -14.54 3.13
C PHE A 70 -16.46 -15.10 2.73
N GLU A 71 -17.05 -16.00 3.53
CA GLU A 71 -18.21 -16.80 3.12
C GLU A 71 -19.44 -15.96 2.74
N LYS A 72 -19.66 -14.86 3.47
CA LYS A 72 -20.79 -13.94 3.26
C LYS A 72 -20.48 -12.77 2.33
N LEU A 73 -19.25 -12.69 1.81
CA LEU A 73 -18.78 -11.60 0.98
C LEU A 73 -18.90 -11.97 -0.51
N ASN A 74 -18.79 -10.97 -1.37
CA ASN A 74 -18.93 -11.09 -2.83
C ASN A 74 -17.97 -12.14 -3.40
N ILE A 75 -16.70 -12.15 -2.95
CA ILE A 75 -15.73 -13.17 -3.39
C ILE A 75 -16.15 -14.59 -2.98
N GLY A 76 -16.78 -14.76 -1.82
CA GLY A 76 -17.22 -16.06 -1.32
C GLY A 76 -18.38 -16.67 -2.10
N GLN A 77 -19.06 -15.87 -2.93
CA GLN A 77 -20.09 -16.37 -3.84
C GLN A 77 -19.49 -17.11 -5.04
N ASP A 78 -18.25 -16.80 -5.42
CA ASP A 78 -17.52 -17.52 -6.48
C ASP A 78 -16.79 -18.73 -5.89
N ARG A 79 -17.55 -19.80 -5.65
CA ARG A 79 -17.04 -21.01 -4.99
C ARG A 79 -15.88 -21.67 -5.76
N ALA A 80 -15.94 -21.69 -7.09
CA ALA A 80 -14.88 -22.26 -7.91
C ALA A 80 -13.56 -21.47 -7.74
N PHE A 81 -13.63 -20.14 -7.77
CA PHE A 81 -12.47 -19.29 -7.54
C PHE A 81 -11.89 -19.47 -6.12
N CYS A 82 -12.75 -19.54 -5.10
CA CYS A 82 -12.31 -19.81 -3.73
C CYS A 82 -11.61 -21.17 -3.59
N GLU A 83 -12.15 -22.24 -4.19
CA GLU A 83 -11.53 -23.57 -4.16
C GLU A 83 -10.15 -23.59 -4.83
N GLU A 84 -9.97 -22.82 -5.89
CA GLU A 84 -8.72 -22.71 -6.64
C GLU A 84 -7.64 -21.88 -5.92
N HIS A 85 -8.03 -20.79 -5.24
CA HIS A 85 -7.06 -19.79 -4.77
C HIS A 85 -7.02 -19.55 -3.26
N GLN A 86 -8.11 -19.78 -2.52
CA GLN A 86 -8.17 -19.43 -1.10
C GLN A 86 -7.28 -20.33 -0.24
N HIS A 87 -6.40 -19.71 0.55
CA HIS A 87 -5.40 -20.36 1.40
C HIS A 87 -4.45 -21.30 0.62
N LYS A 88 -4.10 -20.95 -0.63
CA LYS A 88 -3.29 -21.80 -1.51
C LYS A 88 -1.88 -21.30 -1.71
N TYR A 89 -1.50 -20.14 -1.21
CA TYR A 89 -0.20 -19.52 -1.52
C TYR A 89 0.57 -19.24 -0.25
N PRO A 90 1.91 -19.39 -0.22
CA PRO A 90 2.68 -18.74 0.81
C PRO A 90 2.66 -17.23 0.55
N VAL A 91 2.57 -16.42 1.60
CA VAL A 91 2.57 -14.95 1.45
C VAL A 91 3.67 -14.32 2.29
N ILE A 92 4.47 -13.47 1.64
CA ILE A 92 5.42 -12.58 2.32
C ILE A 92 4.77 -11.20 2.40
N PHE A 93 4.40 -10.78 3.61
CA PHE A 93 3.84 -9.45 3.87
C PHE A 93 4.92 -8.51 4.42
N ILE A 94 5.06 -7.32 3.81
CA ILE A 94 6.05 -6.31 4.19
C ILE A 94 5.36 -4.95 4.27
N SER A 95 5.64 -4.18 5.32
CA SER A 95 5.14 -2.82 5.45
C SER A 95 6.29 -1.89 5.80
N PHE A 96 6.53 -0.88 4.96
CA PHE A 96 7.57 0.13 5.18
C PHE A 96 7.09 1.33 6.01
N LYS A 97 5.88 1.28 6.57
CA LYS A 97 5.24 2.38 7.32
C LYS A 97 6.07 2.94 8.49
N ASP A 98 6.92 2.12 9.07
CA ASP A 98 7.72 2.44 10.26
C ASP A 98 9.14 2.91 9.90
N VAL A 99 9.52 2.94 8.62
CA VAL A 99 10.82 3.47 8.16
C VAL A 99 10.73 5.00 8.01
N LYS A 100 10.51 5.69 9.14
CA LYS A 100 10.36 7.15 9.26
C LYS A 100 11.46 7.71 10.14
N GLN A 101 12.60 7.98 9.52
CA GLN A 101 13.81 8.38 10.23
C GLN A 101 14.44 9.59 9.58
N SER A 102 15.00 10.49 10.40
CA SER A 102 15.66 11.69 9.91
C SER A 102 17.09 11.45 9.40
N THR A 103 17.60 10.23 9.53
CA THR A 103 18.95 9.86 9.06
C THR A 103 18.93 8.53 8.31
N TYR A 104 19.82 8.41 7.32
CA TYR A 104 20.00 7.14 6.58
C TYR A 104 20.35 5.97 7.50
N ARG A 105 21.17 6.19 8.53
CA ARG A 105 21.55 5.13 9.48
C ARG A 105 20.32 4.60 10.22
N GLY A 106 19.52 5.49 10.82
CA GLY A 106 18.29 5.07 11.49
C GLY A 106 17.31 4.39 10.53
N ALA A 107 17.17 4.90 9.30
CA ALA A 107 16.30 4.28 8.31
C ALA A 107 16.79 2.88 7.90
N TYR A 108 18.09 2.69 7.75
CA TYR A 108 18.71 1.38 7.51
C TYR A 108 18.48 0.43 8.69
N ASP A 109 18.65 0.89 9.93
CA ASP A 109 18.39 0.10 11.13
C ASP A 109 16.92 -0.36 11.19
N ASN A 110 15.96 0.51 10.85
CA ASN A 110 14.54 0.12 10.74
C ASN A 110 14.31 -0.93 9.64
N ILE A 111 15.02 -0.87 8.51
CA ILE A 111 14.95 -1.90 7.45
C ILE A 111 15.53 -3.22 7.95
N VAL A 112 16.60 -3.20 8.76
CA VAL A 112 17.15 -4.42 9.37
C VAL A 112 16.13 -5.07 10.31
N VAL A 113 15.44 -4.27 11.14
CA VAL A 113 14.36 -4.76 12.02
C VAL A 113 13.21 -5.35 11.19
N LEU A 114 12.77 -4.66 10.13
CA LEU A 114 11.74 -5.16 9.22
C LEU A 114 12.14 -6.52 8.61
N VAL A 115 13.37 -6.66 8.13
CA VAL A 115 13.86 -7.95 7.60
C VAL A 115 13.86 -9.03 8.67
N ARG A 116 14.29 -8.71 9.90
CA ARG A 116 14.21 -9.64 11.03
C ARG A 116 12.78 -10.08 11.28
N GLU A 117 11.80 -9.17 11.28
CA GLU A 117 10.38 -9.50 11.53
C GLU A 117 9.84 -10.45 10.46
N VAL A 118 10.13 -10.16 9.19
CA VAL A 118 9.77 -11.01 8.04
C VAL A 118 10.41 -12.40 8.16
N TYR A 119 11.68 -12.49 8.55
CA TYR A 119 12.33 -13.79 8.78
C TYR A 119 11.78 -14.49 10.03
N SER A 120 11.36 -13.73 11.04
CA SER A 120 10.81 -14.28 12.27
C SER A 120 9.45 -14.95 12.04
N SER A 121 8.61 -14.40 11.15
CA SER A 121 7.34 -15.05 10.77
C SER A 121 7.55 -16.33 9.96
N HIS A 122 8.76 -16.54 9.41
CA HIS A 122 9.11 -17.72 8.63
C HIS A 122 10.12 -18.64 9.34
N ARG A 123 10.19 -18.59 10.68
CA ARG A 123 11.10 -19.43 11.49
C ARG A 123 10.93 -20.94 11.28
N TYR A 124 9.74 -21.38 10.85
CA TYR A 124 9.47 -22.79 10.54
C TYR A 124 10.43 -23.34 9.47
N LEU A 125 10.98 -22.49 8.59
CA LEU A 125 11.96 -22.88 7.57
C LEU A 125 13.27 -23.39 8.18
N LEU A 126 13.67 -22.91 9.36
CA LEU A 126 14.87 -23.40 10.07
C LEU A 126 14.73 -24.84 10.55
N GLN A 127 13.49 -25.31 10.74
CA GLN A 127 13.19 -26.69 11.14
C GLN A 127 13.06 -27.62 9.93
N SER A 128 13.06 -27.07 8.71
CA SER A 128 12.96 -27.83 7.47
C SER A 128 14.34 -28.19 6.93
N ASP A 129 14.43 -29.33 6.25
CA ASP A 129 15.63 -29.74 5.51
C ASP A 129 15.82 -28.97 4.18
N CYS A 130 15.07 -27.89 3.94
CA CYS A 130 15.13 -27.12 2.70
C CYS A 130 16.32 -26.14 2.64
N LEU A 131 16.94 -25.88 3.80
CA LEU A 131 18.07 -24.98 3.97
C LEU A 131 19.35 -25.79 4.22
N ASN A 132 20.42 -25.47 3.49
CA ASN A 132 21.76 -25.95 3.84
C ASN A 132 22.34 -25.17 5.05
N GLU A 133 23.48 -25.61 5.57
CA GLU A 133 24.08 -25.00 6.78
C GLU A 133 24.47 -23.53 6.60
N ASP A 134 24.92 -23.12 5.41
CA ASP A 134 25.23 -21.71 5.12
C ASP A 134 23.97 -20.84 5.06
N GLU A 135 22.90 -21.37 4.46
CA GLU A 135 21.59 -20.72 4.38
C GLU A 135 20.96 -20.59 5.77
N LYS A 136 21.07 -21.61 6.62
CA LYS A 136 20.65 -21.56 8.03
C LYS A 136 21.45 -20.52 8.81
N ALA A 137 22.77 -20.52 8.68
CA ALA A 137 23.64 -19.54 9.34
C ALA A 137 23.23 -18.11 8.94
N ARG A 138 23.03 -17.87 7.64
CA ARG A 138 22.58 -16.58 7.11
C ARG A 138 21.18 -16.18 7.60
N PHE A 139 20.25 -17.13 7.68
CA PHE A 139 18.91 -16.89 8.22
C PHE A 139 19.00 -16.46 9.69
N VAL A 140 19.81 -17.14 10.49
CA VAL A 140 20.06 -16.82 11.90
C VAL A 140 20.79 -15.48 12.07
N GLU A 141 21.71 -15.12 11.16
CA GLU A 141 22.32 -13.79 11.14
C GLU A 141 21.29 -12.67 10.97
N LEU A 142 20.34 -12.84 10.04
CA LEU A 142 19.27 -11.87 9.79
C LEU A 142 18.30 -11.77 10.97
N LEU A 143 17.95 -12.89 11.59
CA LEU A 143 17.14 -12.90 12.81
C LEU A 143 17.80 -12.18 14.00
N ASN A 144 19.13 -12.16 14.03
CA ASN A 144 19.93 -11.51 15.07
C ASN A 144 20.37 -10.10 14.67
N GLU A 145 19.86 -9.53 13.57
CA GLU A 145 20.19 -8.17 13.11
C GLU A 145 21.69 -7.97 12.80
N ARG A 146 22.40 -9.05 12.46
CA ARG A 146 23.85 -9.06 12.14
C ARG A 146 24.16 -9.24 10.66
N GLY A 147 23.13 -9.25 9.81
CA GLY A 147 23.30 -9.37 8.37
C GLY A 147 24.05 -8.19 7.75
N ARG A 148 24.99 -8.48 6.84
CA ARG A 148 25.67 -7.45 6.03
C ARG A 148 24.69 -6.78 5.06
N LYS A 149 25.03 -5.59 4.52
CA LYS A 149 24.18 -4.85 3.55
C LYS A 149 23.70 -5.72 2.38
N SER A 150 24.55 -6.59 1.85
CA SER A 150 24.18 -7.54 0.79
C SER A 150 23.18 -8.61 1.23
N HIS A 151 23.21 -9.02 2.50
CA HIS A 151 22.24 -9.96 3.08
C HIS A 151 20.87 -9.29 3.21
N ILE A 152 20.82 -8.06 3.72
CA ILE A 152 19.58 -7.26 3.78
C ILE A 152 19.00 -7.04 2.37
N ALA A 153 19.83 -6.62 1.42
CA ALA A 153 19.38 -6.36 0.04
C ALA A 153 18.84 -7.61 -0.67
N SER A 154 19.36 -8.81 -0.39
CA SER A 154 18.86 -10.04 -1.03
C SER A 154 17.84 -10.81 -0.18
N ALA A 155 17.50 -10.31 1.01
CA ALA A 155 16.75 -11.05 2.03
C ALA A 155 15.40 -11.58 1.53
N ILE A 156 14.60 -10.73 0.85
CA ILE A 156 13.27 -11.12 0.35
C ILE A 156 13.41 -12.15 -0.78
N LYS A 157 14.35 -11.96 -1.71
CA LYS A 157 14.61 -12.91 -2.81
C LYS A 157 15.01 -14.29 -2.27
N GLN A 158 15.92 -14.33 -1.30
CA GLN A 158 16.35 -15.58 -0.66
C GLN A 158 15.18 -16.26 0.04
N LEU A 159 14.36 -15.50 0.76
CA LEU A 159 13.18 -16.05 1.41
C LEU A 159 12.19 -16.67 0.41
N CYS A 160 12.02 -16.10 -0.79
CA CYS A 160 11.20 -16.71 -1.84
C CYS A 160 11.72 -18.10 -2.25
N ILE A 161 13.05 -18.24 -2.38
CA ILE A 161 13.69 -19.52 -2.71
C ILE A 161 13.43 -20.54 -1.59
N TYR A 162 13.64 -20.13 -0.33
CA TYR A 162 13.47 -21.01 0.83
C TYR A 162 12.03 -21.50 0.98
N ILE A 163 11.07 -20.60 0.79
CA ILE A 163 9.63 -20.91 0.80
C ILE A 163 9.28 -21.86 -0.34
N GLN A 164 9.76 -21.60 -1.57
CA GLN A 164 9.48 -22.50 -2.68
C GLN A 164 9.99 -23.91 -2.39
N ARG A 165 11.21 -24.05 -1.85
CA ARG A 165 11.80 -25.37 -1.57
C ARG A 165 11.02 -26.11 -0.48
N HIS A 166 10.48 -25.40 0.50
CA HIS A 166 9.69 -25.98 1.58
C HIS A 166 8.26 -26.32 1.16
N CYS A 167 7.55 -25.37 0.55
CA CYS A 167 6.12 -25.48 0.25
C CYS A 167 5.83 -26.08 -1.14
N GLY A 168 6.84 -26.21 -2.01
CA GLY A 168 6.68 -26.59 -3.41
C GLY A 168 5.97 -25.53 -4.28
N LYS A 169 5.70 -24.33 -3.73
CA LYS A 169 4.95 -23.27 -4.38
C LYS A 169 5.62 -21.91 -4.18
N ASN A 170 5.66 -21.12 -5.24
CA ASN A 170 6.20 -19.77 -5.22
C ASN A 170 5.31 -18.84 -4.37
N PRO A 171 5.88 -17.99 -3.50
CA PRO A 171 5.10 -17.04 -2.71
C PRO A 171 4.50 -15.90 -3.52
N ILE A 172 3.47 -15.29 -2.94
CA ILE A 172 2.98 -13.96 -3.28
C ILE A 172 3.64 -12.94 -2.33
N ILE A 173 4.05 -11.79 -2.84
CA ILE A 173 4.64 -10.71 -2.02
C ILE A 173 3.66 -9.54 -1.93
N LEU A 174 3.30 -9.13 -0.72
CA LEU A 174 2.47 -7.95 -0.46
C LEU A 174 3.36 -6.88 0.19
N ILE A 175 3.44 -5.70 -0.41
CA ILE A 175 4.30 -4.60 0.05
C ILE A 175 3.46 -3.36 0.29
N ASP A 176 3.33 -2.93 1.53
CA ASP A 176 2.63 -1.69 1.90
C ASP A 176 3.60 -0.52 2.14
N GLU A 177 3.11 0.66 1.81
CA GLU A 177 3.78 1.97 1.96
C GLU A 177 5.24 2.01 1.46
N TYR A 178 5.50 1.40 0.29
CA TYR A 178 6.85 1.28 -0.29
C TYR A 178 7.57 2.63 -0.47
N ASP A 179 6.82 3.71 -0.59
CA ASP A 179 7.27 5.08 -0.83
C ASP A 179 7.62 5.85 0.45
N THR A 180 7.20 5.37 1.63
CA THR A 180 7.50 6.01 2.93
C THR A 180 8.99 6.26 3.16
N PRO A 181 9.90 5.26 3.06
CA PRO A 181 11.34 5.48 3.26
C PRO A 181 11.91 6.53 2.31
N ILE A 182 11.37 6.60 1.09
CA ILE A 182 11.86 7.45 0.01
C ILE A 182 11.42 8.90 0.23
N GLN A 183 10.18 9.11 0.69
CA GLN A 183 9.67 10.43 1.08
C GLN A 183 10.50 11.02 2.23
N GLU A 184 10.74 10.22 3.27
CA GLU A 184 11.54 10.61 4.44
C GLU A 184 12.99 10.91 4.05
N ALA A 185 13.56 10.09 3.16
CA ALA A 185 14.90 10.32 2.61
C ALA A 185 15.01 11.61 1.81
N TYR A 186 13.96 11.99 1.07
CA TYR A 186 13.93 13.25 0.35
C TYR A 186 13.88 14.45 1.33
N LEU A 187 12.94 14.42 2.27
CA LEU A 187 12.77 15.46 3.31
C LEU A 187 14.07 15.71 4.09
N HIS A 188 14.78 14.64 4.44
CA HIS A 188 15.97 14.70 5.29
C HIS A 188 17.30 14.57 4.52
N LYS A 189 17.27 14.78 3.19
CA LYS A 189 18.48 14.92 2.35
C LYS A 189 19.39 13.68 2.30
N TYR A 190 18.82 12.48 2.35
CA TYR A 190 19.52 11.21 2.14
C TYR A 190 18.90 10.32 1.03
N TYR A 191 18.10 10.93 0.16
CA TYR A 191 17.37 10.30 -0.97
C TYR A 191 18.19 9.26 -1.75
N GLU A 192 19.35 9.66 -2.29
CA GLU A 192 20.17 8.79 -3.16
C GLU A 192 20.56 7.46 -2.49
N LYS A 193 20.96 7.53 -1.21
CA LYS A 193 21.36 6.34 -0.44
C LYS A 193 20.17 5.40 -0.20
N MET A 194 19.00 5.96 0.07
CA MET A 194 17.78 5.17 0.30
C MET A 194 17.26 4.55 -0.99
N VAL A 195 17.26 5.29 -2.10
CA VAL A 195 16.88 4.77 -3.41
C VAL A 195 17.81 3.63 -3.83
N GLU A 196 19.13 3.76 -3.64
CA GLU A 196 20.09 2.68 -3.93
C GLU A 196 19.76 1.39 -3.15
N LEU A 197 19.49 1.52 -1.84
CA LEU A 197 19.14 0.39 -1.00
C LEU A 197 17.81 -0.26 -1.42
N MET A 198 16.76 0.53 -1.57
CA MET A 198 15.42 0.05 -1.93
C MET A 198 15.40 -0.53 -3.34
N ARG A 199 16.15 0.06 -4.30
CA ARG A 199 16.34 -0.50 -5.65
C ARG A 199 17.04 -1.85 -5.59
N SER A 200 18.08 -1.99 -4.78
CA SER A 200 18.77 -3.27 -4.61
C SER A 200 17.86 -4.32 -4.00
N MET A 201 17.05 -3.93 -3.00
CA MET A 201 16.16 -4.84 -2.28
C MET A 201 14.95 -5.29 -3.11
N LEU A 202 14.16 -4.32 -3.60
CA LEU A 202 12.96 -4.58 -4.39
C LEU A 202 13.30 -5.08 -5.80
N GLY A 203 14.38 -4.58 -6.39
CA GLY A 203 14.91 -5.06 -7.66
C GLY A 203 15.20 -6.56 -7.63
N GLN A 204 15.89 -7.04 -6.59
CA GLN A 204 16.17 -8.47 -6.45
C GLN A 204 14.91 -9.30 -6.16
N ALA A 205 13.96 -8.77 -5.41
CA ALA A 205 12.74 -9.49 -5.03
C ALA A 205 11.72 -9.59 -6.18
N LEU A 206 11.59 -8.54 -7.00
CA LEU A 206 10.49 -8.37 -7.94
C LEU A 206 10.89 -8.54 -9.41
N LYS A 207 12.16 -8.26 -9.76
CA LYS A 207 12.65 -8.33 -11.14
C LYS A 207 13.09 -9.75 -11.49
N ASP A 208 12.57 -10.30 -12.58
CA ASP A 208 12.96 -11.61 -13.14
C ASP A 208 13.02 -12.73 -12.09
N ASN A 209 12.22 -12.62 -11.02
CA ASN A 209 12.22 -13.58 -9.94
C ASN A 209 11.36 -14.78 -10.34
N SER A 210 12.01 -15.89 -10.71
CA SER A 210 11.36 -17.15 -11.05
C SER A 210 10.63 -17.80 -9.86
N TYR A 211 10.95 -17.38 -8.63
CA TYR A 211 10.35 -17.87 -7.39
C TYR A 211 9.18 -17.00 -6.91
N LEU A 212 8.76 -16.00 -7.70
CA LEU A 212 7.60 -15.15 -7.40
C LEU A 212 6.35 -15.69 -8.12
N THR A 213 5.21 -15.73 -7.45
CA THR A 213 3.90 -15.95 -8.10
C THR A 213 3.33 -14.62 -8.57
N LYS A 214 3.16 -13.68 -7.63
CA LYS A 214 2.56 -12.36 -7.85
C LYS A 214 3.11 -11.39 -6.80
N ALA A 215 3.20 -10.10 -7.11
CA ALA A 215 3.44 -9.07 -6.12
C ALA A 215 2.43 -7.93 -6.23
N VAL A 216 1.93 -7.48 -5.08
CA VAL A 216 1.06 -6.29 -4.97
C VAL A 216 1.76 -5.29 -4.08
N VAL A 217 2.08 -4.12 -4.66
CA VAL A 217 2.77 -3.02 -4.00
C VAL A 217 1.80 -1.85 -3.88
N THR A 218 1.71 -1.25 -2.71
CA THR A 218 0.86 -0.09 -2.46
C THR A 218 1.65 1.10 -1.93
N GLY A 219 1.27 2.29 -2.37
CA GLY A 219 1.87 3.55 -1.92
C GLY A 219 0.98 4.75 -2.23
N ILE A 220 1.47 5.95 -1.95
CA ILE A 220 0.79 7.21 -2.25
C ILE A 220 1.24 7.74 -3.60
N THR A 221 2.55 7.85 -3.81
CA THR A 221 3.13 8.42 -5.03
C THR A 221 3.71 7.33 -5.92
N ARG A 222 3.70 7.58 -7.23
CA ARG A 222 4.49 6.81 -8.18
C ARG A 222 5.90 7.39 -8.17
N ILE A 223 6.84 6.70 -7.55
CA ILE A 223 8.26 7.04 -7.67
C ILE A 223 8.70 6.55 -9.06
N SER A 224 9.30 7.45 -9.85
CA SER A 224 9.68 7.18 -11.23
C SER A 224 10.37 5.82 -11.41
N GLN A 225 10.00 5.13 -12.49
CA GLN A 225 10.68 3.91 -12.91
C GLN A 225 12.16 4.15 -13.19
N GLU A 226 12.58 5.36 -13.52
CA GLU A 226 14.01 5.65 -13.76
C GLU A 226 14.86 5.70 -12.48
N SER A 227 14.23 5.90 -11.30
CA SER A 227 14.96 6.05 -10.03
C SER A 227 14.92 4.80 -9.14
N LEU A 228 13.75 4.35 -8.70
CA LEU A 228 13.63 3.20 -7.78
C LEU A 228 13.50 1.88 -8.54
N PHE A 229 12.74 1.89 -9.62
CA PHE A 229 12.46 0.71 -10.43
C PHE A 229 13.27 0.70 -11.72
N SER A 230 14.47 1.30 -11.68
CA SER A 230 15.33 1.40 -12.86
C SER A 230 15.68 0.01 -13.35
N GLY A 231 15.15 -0.35 -14.51
CA GLY A 231 15.27 -1.68 -15.10
C GLY A 231 14.23 -2.72 -14.63
N LEU A 232 13.26 -2.37 -13.78
CA LEU A 232 12.08 -3.20 -13.43
C LEU A 232 11.01 -2.99 -14.51
N ASN A 233 11.23 -3.59 -15.67
CA ASN A 233 10.36 -3.50 -16.85
C ASN A 233 9.10 -4.39 -16.75
N ASN A 234 8.88 -5.08 -15.63
CA ASN A 234 7.77 -5.99 -15.39
C ASN A 234 6.75 -5.50 -14.36
N ILE A 235 6.79 -4.22 -13.98
CA ILE A 235 5.82 -3.59 -13.07
C ILE A 235 4.75 -2.86 -13.87
N GLU A 236 3.50 -3.28 -13.68
CA GLU A 236 2.32 -2.54 -14.14
C GLU A 236 1.86 -1.56 -13.06
N VAL A 237 1.54 -0.32 -13.46
CA VAL A 237 1.26 0.77 -12.51
C VAL A 237 -0.17 1.29 -12.68
N TYR A 238 -0.98 1.04 -11.67
CA TYR A 238 -2.36 1.52 -11.57
C TYR A 238 -2.41 2.79 -10.72
N SER A 239 -2.08 3.91 -11.36
CA SER A 239 -2.08 5.24 -10.75
C SER A 239 -3.51 5.75 -10.48
N LEU A 240 -3.63 6.95 -9.88
CA LEU A 240 -4.89 7.68 -9.78
C LEU A 240 -5.54 8.01 -11.15
N LEU A 241 -4.76 7.98 -12.23
CA LEU A 241 -5.26 8.29 -13.58
C LEU A 241 -5.75 7.04 -14.33
N ARG A 242 -5.60 5.85 -13.74
CA ARG A 242 -6.08 4.58 -14.29
C ARG A 242 -7.38 4.19 -13.60
N GLU A 243 -8.39 3.85 -14.41
CA GLU A 243 -9.69 3.41 -13.89
C GLU A 243 -9.60 2.07 -13.18
N ASP A 244 -8.73 1.16 -13.67
CA ASP A 244 -8.50 -0.16 -13.09
C ASP A 244 -8.17 -0.04 -11.60
N TYR A 245 -8.70 -0.97 -10.82
CA TYR A 245 -8.66 -0.97 -9.36
C TYR A 245 -9.33 0.23 -8.66
N GLY A 246 -9.72 1.31 -9.37
CA GLY A 246 -10.25 2.55 -8.79
C GLY A 246 -11.35 2.31 -7.78
N GLN A 247 -12.33 1.48 -8.17
CA GLN A 247 -13.49 1.14 -7.37
C GLN A 247 -13.19 0.45 -6.03
N TYR A 248 -12.00 -0.10 -5.78
CA TYR A 248 -11.69 -0.78 -4.51
C TYR A 248 -11.03 0.11 -3.45
N PHE A 249 -10.70 1.35 -3.80
CA PHE A 249 -9.97 2.25 -2.90
C PHE A 249 -10.77 3.55 -2.75
N GLY A 250 -11.37 3.74 -1.58
CA GLY A 250 -12.34 4.82 -1.35
C GLY A 250 -13.78 4.30 -1.31
N PHE A 251 -14.70 5.22 -1.05
CA PHE A 251 -16.14 4.96 -1.20
C PHE A 251 -16.66 5.64 -2.45
N THR A 252 -17.45 4.93 -3.24
CA THR A 252 -18.27 5.51 -4.30
C THR A 252 -19.43 6.30 -3.69
N GLU A 253 -20.09 7.14 -4.50
CA GLU A 253 -21.28 7.88 -4.07
C GLU A 253 -22.39 6.94 -3.55
N ASP A 254 -22.64 5.84 -4.27
CA ASP A 254 -23.62 4.81 -3.88
C ASP A 254 -23.28 4.14 -2.53
N GLU A 255 -21.99 3.93 -2.27
CA GLU A 255 -21.55 3.34 -1.00
C GLU A 255 -21.65 4.33 0.15
N VAL A 256 -21.40 5.63 -0.10
CA VAL A 256 -21.65 6.66 0.90
C VAL A 256 -23.14 6.73 1.22
N LEU A 257 -24.02 6.68 0.22
CA LEU A 257 -25.48 6.64 0.42
C LEU A 257 -25.88 5.44 1.29
N LYS A 258 -25.42 4.24 0.92
CA LYS A 258 -25.70 3.02 1.69
C LYS A 258 -25.22 3.14 3.14
N LEU A 259 -24.01 3.68 3.35
CA LEU A 259 -23.47 3.90 4.71
C LEU A 259 -24.33 4.89 5.52
N LEU A 260 -24.83 5.96 4.90
CA LEU A 260 -25.71 6.94 5.56
C LEU A 260 -27.04 6.30 5.97
N GLU A 261 -27.63 5.49 5.09
CA GLU A 261 -28.87 4.75 5.35
C GLU A 261 -28.69 3.74 6.50
N GLU A 262 -27.63 2.94 6.45
CA GLU A 262 -27.31 1.93 7.46
C GLU A 262 -27.03 2.56 8.84
N THR A 263 -26.37 3.72 8.86
CA THR A 263 -26.03 4.44 10.10
C THR A 263 -27.08 5.46 10.53
N LYS A 264 -28.18 5.63 9.77
CA LYS A 264 -29.31 6.54 10.04
C LYS A 264 -28.89 7.99 10.34
N GLN A 265 -27.98 8.52 9.54
CA GLN A 265 -27.47 9.89 9.72
C GLN A 265 -28.39 10.93 9.09
N ALA A 266 -28.43 12.13 9.65
CA ALA A 266 -29.23 13.25 9.14
C ALA A 266 -28.51 14.08 8.06
N VAL A 267 -27.21 13.91 7.88
CA VAL A 267 -26.42 14.65 6.88
C VAL A 267 -26.83 14.21 5.47
N SER A 268 -27.06 15.17 4.58
CA SER A 268 -27.40 14.89 3.19
C SER A 268 -26.15 14.53 2.38
N LEU A 269 -26.35 13.75 1.31
CA LEU A 269 -25.30 13.48 0.35
C LEU A 269 -24.77 14.78 -0.29
N ASP A 270 -25.66 15.73 -0.59
CA ASP A 270 -25.26 17.03 -1.16
C ASP A 270 -24.28 17.78 -0.25
N ALA A 271 -24.52 17.79 1.06
CA ALA A 271 -23.62 18.43 2.01
C ALA A 271 -22.27 17.70 2.13
N ILE A 272 -22.26 16.36 2.04
CA ILE A 272 -21.02 15.57 1.94
C ILE A 272 -20.28 15.87 0.64
N LYS A 273 -20.99 16.02 -0.47
CA LYS A 273 -20.43 16.33 -1.79
C LYS A 273 -19.82 17.72 -1.82
N GLU A 274 -20.51 18.71 -1.26
CA GLU A 274 -20.01 20.08 -1.13
C GLU A 274 -18.76 20.14 -0.23
N TRP A 275 -18.75 19.40 0.88
CA TRP A 275 -17.69 19.51 1.88
C TRP A 275 -16.48 18.60 1.63
N TYR A 276 -16.71 17.31 1.40
CA TYR A 276 -15.65 16.32 1.20
C TYR A 276 -15.33 16.12 -0.28
N ASN A 277 -16.36 16.12 -1.13
CA ASN A 277 -16.29 15.70 -2.52
C ASN A 277 -15.50 14.37 -2.67
N GLY A 278 -15.03 14.07 -3.88
CA GLY A 278 -14.17 12.93 -4.11
C GLY A 278 -13.06 13.20 -5.11
N TYR A 279 -12.16 12.23 -5.21
CA TYR A 279 -11.16 12.16 -6.25
C TYR A 279 -11.79 11.47 -7.46
N GLN A 280 -11.67 12.07 -8.63
CA GLN A 280 -12.12 11.44 -9.87
C GLN A 280 -11.06 10.43 -10.35
N ILE A 281 -11.41 9.15 -10.38
CA ILE A 281 -10.58 8.06 -10.91
C ILE A 281 -11.39 7.36 -12.00
N GLY A 282 -11.00 7.59 -13.27
CA GLY A 282 -11.79 7.16 -14.42
C GLY A 282 -13.22 7.71 -14.34
N LYS A 283 -14.20 6.80 -14.35
CA LYS A 283 -15.62 7.14 -14.21
C LYS A 283 -16.12 7.28 -12.76
N HIS A 284 -15.28 7.00 -11.76
CA HIS A 284 -15.70 6.97 -10.35
C HIS A 284 -15.29 8.25 -9.63
N ILE A 285 -16.21 8.80 -8.84
CA ILE A 285 -15.91 9.80 -7.81
C ILE A 285 -15.74 9.06 -6.49
N LEU A 286 -14.54 9.13 -5.92
CA LEU A 286 -14.16 8.34 -4.75
C LEU A 286 -13.93 9.24 -3.53
N TYR A 287 -14.78 9.08 -2.54
CA TYR A 287 -14.74 9.76 -1.27
C TYR A 287 -13.69 9.14 -0.35
N ASN A 288 -13.05 9.99 0.45
CA ASN A 288 -12.05 9.53 1.40
C ASN A 288 -12.69 8.72 2.56
N PRO A 289 -12.30 7.44 2.77
CA PRO A 289 -12.92 6.61 3.80
C PRO A 289 -12.79 7.16 5.22
N TRP A 290 -11.64 7.75 5.56
CA TRP A 290 -11.41 8.30 6.89
C TRP A 290 -12.35 9.47 7.20
N SER A 291 -12.51 10.39 6.25
CA SER A 291 -13.42 11.52 6.39
C SER A 291 -14.88 11.06 6.54
N ILE A 292 -15.33 10.14 5.70
CA ILE A 292 -16.70 9.60 5.76
C ILE A 292 -16.93 8.87 7.09
N ILE A 293 -16.10 7.90 7.45
CA ILE A 293 -16.28 7.14 8.70
C ILE A 293 -16.22 8.05 9.93
N LYS A 294 -15.38 9.09 9.93
CA LYS A 294 -15.35 10.09 11.01
C LYS A 294 -16.61 10.95 11.06
N CYS A 295 -17.13 11.37 9.91
CA CYS A 295 -18.41 12.09 9.82
C CYS A 295 -19.55 11.25 10.40
N LEU A 296 -19.65 9.98 10.00
CA LEU A 296 -20.65 9.04 10.52
C LEU A 296 -20.49 8.82 12.03
N LYS A 297 -19.25 8.66 12.53
CA LYS A 297 -18.97 8.50 13.96
C LYS A 297 -19.35 9.74 14.77
N ASN A 298 -19.24 10.93 14.19
CA ASN A 298 -19.56 12.20 14.84
C ASN A 298 -20.98 12.69 14.47
N HIS A 299 -21.92 11.76 14.27
CA HIS A 299 -23.33 12.04 14.07
C HIS A 299 -23.64 12.93 12.85
N GLY A 300 -22.92 12.70 11.75
CA GLY A 300 -23.10 13.45 10.49
C GLY A 300 -22.45 14.83 10.50
N LYS A 301 -21.66 15.16 11.53
CA LYS A 301 -20.96 16.44 11.58
C LYS A 301 -19.86 16.51 10.52
N LEU A 302 -19.90 17.56 9.70
CA LEU A 302 -18.88 17.86 8.71
C LEU A 302 -17.74 18.64 9.37
N GLU A 303 -16.53 18.07 9.35
CA GLU A 303 -15.30 18.73 9.79
C GLU A 303 -14.11 18.33 8.92
N THR A 304 -12.98 19.02 9.09
CA THR A 304 -11.70 18.75 8.42
C THR A 304 -10.96 17.54 9.02
N TYR A 305 -11.61 16.37 9.04
CA TYR A 305 -11.06 15.13 9.63
C TYR A 305 -9.75 14.67 8.98
N TRP A 306 -9.51 15.07 7.74
CA TRP A 306 -8.31 14.79 6.96
C TRP A 306 -7.06 15.53 7.47
N VAL A 307 -7.19 16.82 7.83
CA VAL A 307 -6.06 17.71 8.19
C VAL A 307 -5.34 17.23 9.45
N LYS A 308 -6.05 16.53 10.34
CA LYS A 308 -5.47 15.98 11.58
C LYS A 308 -4.68 14.68 11.37
N THR A 309 -4.58 14.18 10.14
CA THR A 309 -3.75 13.01 9.82
C THR A 309 -2.39 13.48 9.32
N SER A 310 -1.36 13.35 10.15
CA SER A 310 0.01 13.82 9.88
C SER A 310 0.54 13.41 8.49
N GLY A 311 1.34 14.28 7.86
CA GLY A 311 1.92 14.02 6.54
C GLY A 311 2.14 15.23 5.63
N ASN A 312 1.84 16.45 6.08
CA ASN A 312 1.95 17.63 5.21
C ASN A 312 3.37 18.19 5.10
N GLU A 313 4.35 17.65 5.83
CA GLU A 313 5.73 18.18 5.83
C GLU A 313 6.33 18.27 4.42
N LEU A 314 6.07 17.27 3.56
CA LEU A 314 6.51 17.31 2.17
C LEU A 314 5.85 18.46 1.40
N ILE A 315 4.54 18.63 1.53
CA ILE A 315 3.81 19.72 0.85
C ILE A 315 4.27 21.07 1.39
N GLU A 316 4.43 21.21 2.71
CA GLU A 316 4.94 22.43 3.34
C GLU A 316 6.34 22.79 2.85
N GLU A 317 7.24 21.82 2.77
CA GLU A 317 8.60 22.03 2.26
C GLU A 317 8.58 22.41 0.76
N LEU A 318 7.77 21.72 -0.04
CA LEU A 318 7.60 22.04 -1.46
C LEU A 318 7.02 23.44 -1.67
N LEU A 319 6.05 23.88 -0.85
CA LEU A 319 5.48 25.23 -0.92
C LEU A 319 6.46 26.32 -0.46
N LYS A 320 7.29 26.04 0.55
CA LYS A 320 8.35 26.98 0.97
C LYS A 320 9.33 27.25 -0.16
N GLU A 321 9.71 26.21 -0.89
CA GLU A 321 10.65 26.30 -2.01
C GLU A 321 9.97 26.55 -3.37
N ALA A 322 8.64 26.61 -3.41
CA ALA A 322 7.88 26.79 -4.64
C ALA A 322 8.22 28.12 -5.33
N LYS A 323 8.30 28.07 -6.66
CA LYS A 323 8.53 29.24 -7.51
C LYS A 323 7.33 30.22 -7.41
N PRO A 324 7.54 31.53 -7.68
CA PRO A 324 6.48 32.54 -7.59
C PRO A 324 5.21 32.19 -8.38
N GLU A 325 5.35 31.50 -9.52
CA GLU A 325 4.24 31.09 -10.38
C GLU A 325 3.30 30.11 -9.65
N VAL A 326 3.87 29.08 -9.01
CA VAL A 326 3.09 28.10 -8.24
C VAL A 326 2.41 28.74 -7.03
N ARG A 327 3.06 29.73 -6.39
CA ARG A 327 2.43 30.47 -5.27
C ARG A 327 1.22 31.27 -5.74
N LYS A 328 1.34 31.95 -6.89
CA LYS A 328 0.23 32.69 -7.51
C LYS A 328 -0.92 31.76 -7.87
N GLU A 329 -0.63 30.60 -8.44
CA GLU A 329 -1.62 29.56 -8.71
C GLU A 329 -2.32 29.11 -7.41
N PHE A 330 -1.57 28.85 -6.34
CA PHE A 330 -2.19 28.55 -5.03
C PHE A 330 -3.11 29.68 -4.53
N GLU A 331 -2.72 30.94 -4.69
CA GLU A 331 -3.58 32.09 -4.34
C GLU A 331 -4.86 32.15 -5.19
N GLU A 332 -4.77 31.83 -6.48
CA GLU A 332 -5.92 31.76 -7.38
C GLU A 332 -6.89 30.63 -6.97
N LEU A 333 -6.37 29.45 -6.60
CA LEU A 333 -7.18 28.36 -6.04
C LEU A 333 -7.89 28.77 -4.75
N LEU A 334 -7.20 29.48 -3.85
CA LEU A 334 -7.81 29.98 -2.60
C LEU A 334 -8.93 31.00 -2.85
N GLN A 335 -8.91 31.69 -3.99
CA GLN A 335 -9.98 32.59 -4.44
C GLN A 335 -11.13 31.87 -5.16
N GLY A 336 -11.09 30.53 -5.24
CA GLY A 336 -12.09 29.73 -5.95
C GLY A 336 -11.94 29.75 -7.48
N LYS A 337 -10.79 30.21 -8.00
CA LYS A 337 -10.51 30.13 -9.44
C LYS A 337 -10.06 28.72 -9.82
N VAL A 338 -10.19 28.41 -11.11
CA VAL A 338 -9.82 27.12 -11.69
C VAL A 338 -8.41 27.22 -12.26
N ILE A 339 -7.60 26.20 -11.99
CA ILE A 339 -6.25 26.05 -12.55
C ILE A 339 -6.20 24.78 -13.37
N THR A 340 -5.54 24.87 -14.51
CA THR A 340 -5.33 23.72 -15.41
C THR A 340 -3.83 23.47 -15.51
N GLN A 341 -3.41 22.28 -15.08
CA GLN A 341 -2.03 21.82 -15.12
C GLN A 341 -1.96 20.46 -15.82
N VAL A 342 -0.84 20.19 -16.50
CA VAL A 342 -0.57 18.88 -17.08
C VAL A 342 0.03 17.99 -16.01
N LEU A 343 -0.63 16.87 -15.71
CA LEU A 343 -0.13 15.91 -14.73
C LEU A 343 1.00 15.05 -15.32
N SER A 344 2.15 15.04 -14.66
CA SER A 344 3.22 14.08 -14.92
C SER A 344 3.08 12.87 -14.00
N GLU A 345 2.85 11.68 -14.57
CA GLU A 345 2.80 10.44 -13.77
C GLU A 345 4.18 10.04 -13.23
N ASN A 346 5.26 10.46 -13.90
CA ASN A 346 6.62 10.05 -13.56
C ASN A 346 7.29 11.11 -12.67
N LEU A 347 7.04 11.02 -11.37
CA LEU A 347 7.65 11.92 -10.40
C LEU A 347 9.07 11.45 -10.04
N VAL A 348 10.07 12.26 -10.35
CA VAL A 348 11.43 12.15 -9.81
C VAL A 348 11.56 13.24 -8.76
N PHE A 349 11.67 12.87 -7.48
CA PHE A 349 11.67 13.84 -6.37
C PHE A 349 12.70 14.97 -6.55
N PRO A 350 13.97 14.70 -6.93
CA PRO A 350 14.94 15.74 -7.26
C PRO A 350 14.55 16.69 -8.41
N ASP A 351 13.65 16.27 -9.30
CA ASP A 351 13.18 17.07 -10.44
C ASP A 351 12.03 18.00 -10.06
N ILE A 352 11.37 17.80 -8.91
CA ILE A 352 10.26 18.66 -8.45
C ILE A 352 10.69 20.13 -8.39
N LYS A 353 11.91 20.40 -7.91
CA LYS A 353 12.46 21.77 -7.85
C LYS A 353 12.81 22.34 -9.24
N LYS A 354 12.98 21.48 -10.24
CA LYS A 354 13.50 21.84 -11.57
C LYS A 354 12.38 22.02 -12.59
N LYS A 355 11.39 21.12 -12.58
CA LYS A 355 10.30 21.06 -13.56
C LYS A 355 8.99 21.59 -12.95
N PRO A 356 8.38 22.65 -13.52
CA PRO A 356 7.09 23.17 -13.05
C PRO A 356 6.01 22.08 -13.04
N GLU A 357 5.95 21.25 -14.08
CA GLU A 357 5.02 20.10 -14.21
C GLU A 357 5.25 18.95 -13.20
N ALA A 358 6.23 19.05 -12.30
CA ALA A 358 6.46 18.09 -11.22
C ALA A 358 5.93 18.57 -9.85
N LEU A 359 5.37 19.78 -9.77
CA LEU A 359 4.87 20.41 -8.53
C LEU A 359 3.34 20.51 -8.51
#